data_AF-A0A2W1BEV3-F1
#
_entry.id   AF-A0A2W1BEV3-F1
#
_cell.length_a   1.000
_cell.length_b   1.000
_cell.length_c   1.000
_cell.angle_alpha   90.00
_cell.angle_beta   90.00
_cell.angle_gamma   90.00
#
_symmetry.space_group_name_H-M   'P 1'
#
loop_
_entity.id
_entity.type
_entity.pdbx_description
1 polymer ?
#
loop_
_entity_poly.entity_id
_entity_poly.type
_entity_poly.pdbx_seq_one_letter_code
_entity_poly.pdbx_strand_id
1 'polypeptide(L)'
;MSSALVRQALELVDQEDHRQLYKSKSRKPAAPARSQEQQVQDNVSKLLKLSARAAHPSVADKIVERAVRRKPLADTPEEKQDDHKSILFPETETFQDFEKELFCS
;
A
#
# COMPACT_ATOMS: atom_id res chain seq x y z
N MET A 1 -51.04 0.35 -27.68
CA MET A 1 -49.85 0.10 -26.84
C MET A 1 -49.37 1.44 -26.32
N SER A 2 -49.32 1.60 -25.00
CA SER A 2 -49.19 2.91 -24.34
C SER A 2 -47.85 3.59 -24.63
N SER A 3 -47.90 4.84 -25.10
CA SER A 3 -46.76 5.72 -25.35
C SER A 3 -45.89 6.02 -24.12
N ALA A 4 -46.44 5.80 -22.92
CA ALA A 4 -45.71 5.89 -21.64
C ALA A 4 -44.56 4.87 -21.54
N LEU A 5 -44.76 3.65 -22.04
CA LEU A 5 -43.75 2.60 -22.03
C LEU A 5 -42.58 2.93 -22.97
N VAL A 6 -42.85 3.61 -24.09
CA VAL A 6 -41.83 4.03 -25.05
C VAL A 6 -40.97 5.17 -24.47
N ARG A 7 -41.56 6.10 -23.70
CA ARG A 7 -40.81 7.17 -23.02
C ARG A 7 -39.93 6.63 -21.90
N GLN A 8 -40.44 5.69 -21.10
CA GLN A 8 -39.67 5.06 -20.03
C GLN A 8 -38.49 4.24 -20.58
N ALA A 9 -38.64 3.63 -21.75
CA ALA A 9 -37.56 2.93 -22.43
C ALA A 9 -36.47 3.88 -22.97
N LEU A 10 -36.82 5.08 -23.43
CA LEU A 10 -35.86 6.07 -23.90
C LEU A 10 -35.04 6.69 -22.75
N GLU A 11 -35.67 6.96 -21.60
CA GLU A 11 -34.94 7.48 -20.42
C GLU A 11 -33.92 6.48 -19.84
N LEU A 12 -34.16 5.17 -19.98
CA LEU A 12 -33.22 4.14 -19.54
C LEU A 12 -31.98 4.05 -20.43
N VAL A 13 -32.10 4.34 -21.73
CA VAL A 13 -30.98 4.28 -22.69
C VAL A 13 -29.98 5.43 -22.46
N ASP A 14 -30.46 6.63 -22.12
CA ASP A 14 -29.58 7.79 -21.87
C ASP A 14 -28.81 7.68 -20.52
N GLN A 15 -29.24 6.80 -19.60
CA GLN A 15 -28.62 6.65 -18.28
C GLN A 15 -27.41 5.71 -18.27
N GLU A 16 -27.22 4.89 -19.31
CA GLU A 16 -26.16 3.86 -19.36
C GLU A 16 -24.80 4.39 -19.82
N ASP A 17 -24.74 5.56 -20.47
CA ASP A 17 -23.49 6.11 -21.04
C ASP A 17 -22.59 6.84 -20.01
N HIS A 18 -23.13 7.32 -18.89
CA HIS A 18 -22.35 8.06 -17.88
C HIS A 18 -21.63 7.18 -16.86
N ARG A 19 -21.91 5.87 -16.80
CA ARG A 19 -21.29 4.95 -15.83
C ARG A 19 -19.90 4.44 -16.23
N GLN A 20 -19.39 4.80 -17.41
CA GLN A 20 -18.10 4.29 -17.90
C GLN A 20 -16.89 5.21 -17.67
N LEU A 21 -17.05 6.35 -16.98
CA LEU A 21 -15.96 7.30 -16.72
C LEU A 21 -14.94 6.80 -15.67
N TYR A 22 -15.28 5.79 -14.87
CA TYR A 22 -14.35 5.12 -13.94
C TYR A 22 -13.90 3.75 -14.46
N LYS A 23 -13.46 3.68 -15.73
CA LYS A 23 -12.68 2.52 -16.19
C LYS A 23 -11.33 2.52 -15.47
N SER A 24 -11.30 1.78 -14.37
CA SER A 24 -10.13 1.47 -13.55
C SER A 24 -8.88 1.19 -14.41
N LYS A 25 -7.81 1.91 -14.12
CA LYS A 25 -6.50 1.72 -14.74
C LYS A 25 -5.94 0.34 -14.38
N SER A 26 -5.42 -0.35 -15.40
CA SER A 26 -4.60 -1.56 -15.34
C SER A 26 -5.18 -2.76 -14.57
N ARG A 27 -5.96 -3.59 -15.26
CA ARG A 27 -5.98 -5.03 -14.94
C ARG A 27 -4.60 -5.59 -15.30
N LYS A 28 -3.66 -5.60 -14.33
CA LYS A 28 -2.55 -6.55 -14.41
C LYS A 28 -3.19 -7.95 -14.46
N PRO A 29 -2.79 -8.84 -15.38
CA PRO A 29 -3.30 -10.20 -15.35
C PRO A 29 -2.98 -10.77 -13.97
N ALA A 30 -4.02 -11.24 -13.27
CA ALA A 30 -3.84 -11.96 -12.03
C ALA A 30 -2.88 -13.11 -12.32
N ALA A 31 -1.73 -13.13 -11.62
CA ALA A 31 -0.81 -14.23 -11.75
C ALA A 31 -1.58 -15.54 -11.50
N PRO A 32 -1.32 -16.60 -12.29
CA PRO A 32 -2.04 -17.85 -12.13
C PRO A 32 -1.93 -18.32 -10.68
N ALA A 33 -3.06 -18.74 -10.10
CA ALA A 33 -3.10 -19.29 -8.75
C ALA A 33 -2.11 -20.45 -8.68
N ARG A 34 -1.03 -20.27 -7.92
CA ARG A 34 0.01 -21.29 -7.75
C ARG A 34 -0.56 -22.40 -6.88
N SER A 35 -0.18 -23.65 -7.16
CA SER A 35 -0.52 -24.74 -6.24
C SER A 35 0.14 -24.50 -4.88
N GLN A 36 -0.45 -25.09 -3.84
CA GLN A 36 0.07 -24.97 -2.48
C GLN A 36 1.50 -25.51 -2.39
N GLU A 37 1.84 -26.61 -3.08
CA GLU A 37 3.20 -27.14 -3.09
C GLU A 37 4.21 -26.16 -3.71
N GLN A 38 3.83 -25.50 -4.81
CA GLN A 38 4.70 -24.53 -5.48
C GLN A 38 4.97 -23.33 -4.57
N GLN A 39 3.97 -22.88 -3.82
CA GLN A 39 4.12 -21.78 -2.86
C GLN A 39 5.01 -22.19 -1.69
N VAL A 40 4.88 -23.41 -1.18
CA VAL A 40 5.74 -23.96 -0.12
C VAL A 40 7.19 -24.04 -0.59
N GLN A 41 7.45 -24.56 -1.79
CA GLN A 41 8.81 -24.64 -2.35
C GLN A 41 9.43 -23.25 -2.55
N ASP A 42 8.66 -22.29 -3.07
CA ASP A 42 9.12 -20.91 -3.22
C ASP A 42 9.47 -20.27 -1.87
N ASN A 43 8.66 -20.53 -0.83
CA ASN A 43 8.90 -20.02 0.51
C ASN A 43 10.15 -20.65 1.14
N VAL A 44 10.32 -21.97 1.00
CA VAL A 44 11.54 -22.67 1.45
C VAL A 44 12.78 -22.14 0.73
N SER A 45 12.70 -21.94 -0.59
CA SER A 45 13.79 -21.35 -1.38
C SER A 45 14.15 -19.93 -0.93
N LYS A 46 13.14 -19.10 -0.63
CA LYS A 46 13.35 -17.75 -0.09
C LYS A 46 14.00 -17.81 1.29
N LEU A 47 13.48 -18.65 2.19
CA LEU A 47 14.03 -18.83 3.54
C LEU A 47 15.49 -19.29 3.49
N LEU A 48 15.83 -20.23 2.61
CA LEU A 48 17.21 -20.67 2.41
C LEU A 48 18.13 -19.55 1.91
N LYS A 49 17.65 -18.71 0.99
CA LYS A 49 18.42 -17.54 0.51
C LYS A 49 18.62 -16.49 1.60
N LEU A 50 17.62 -16.30 2.46
CA LEU A 50 17.70 -15.39 3.61
C LEU A 50 18.61 -15.95 4.71
N SER A 51 18.60 -17.27 4.94
CA SER A 51 19.45 -17.92 5.93
C SER A 51 20.89 -18.09 5.48
N ALA A 52 21.14 -18.27 4.17
CA ALA A 52 22.47 -18.47 3.63
C ALA A 52 23.30 -17.17 3.53
N ARG A 53 22.66 -16.00 3.53
CA ARG A 53 23.37 -14.73 3.60
C ARG A 53 23.87 -14.48 5.03
N ALA A 54 24.94 -15.18 5.40
CA ALA A 54 25.91 -14.57 6.30
C ALA A 54 26.35 -13.24 5.68
N ALA A 55 26.49 -12.19 6.49
CA ALA A 55 27.03 -10.93 6.00
C ALA A 55 28.35 -11.20 5.25
N HIS A 56 28.56 -10.54 4.11
CA HIS A 56 29.84 -10.63 3.39
C HIS A 56 30.97 -10.46 4.41
N PRO A 57 32.07 -11.26 4.38
CA PRO A 57 33.05 -11.29 5.47
C PRO A 57 33.49 -9.89 5.96
N SER A 58 33.75 -8.98 5.02
CA SER A 58 34.05 -7.57 5.32
C SER A 58 32.95 -6.79 6.07
N VAL A 59 31.68 -7.08 5.80
CA VAL A 59 30.53 -6.51 6.53
C VAL A 59 30.38 -7.18 7.90
N ALA A 60 30.61 -8.49 7.99
CA ALA A 60 30.62 -9.22 9.27
C ALA A 60 31.70 -8.69 10.22
N ASP A 61 32.91 -8.43 9.72
CA ASP A 61 34.01 -7.83 10.50
C ASP A 61 33.65 -6.44 11.02
N LYS A 62 33.00 -5.61 10.20
CA LYS A 62 32.50 -4.29 10.62
C LYS A 62 31.40 -4.39 11.69
N ILE A 63 30.54 -5.41 11.61
CA ILE A 63 29.50 -5.67 12.63
C ILE A 63 30.18 -6.08 13.95
N VAL A 64 31.15 -6.99 13.91
CA VAL A 64 31.91 -7.43 15.08
C VAL A 64 32.69 -6.27 15.69
N GLU A 65 33.41 -5.49 14.87
CA GLU A 65 34.15 -4.30 15.30
C GLU A 65 33.22 -3.26 15.95
N ARG A 66 32.02 -3.04 15.40
CA ARG A 66 31.01 -2.15 16.00
C ARG A 66 30.46 -2.69 17.31
N ALA A 67 30.17 -3.99 17.40
CA ALA A 67 29.67 -4.64 18.61
C ALA A 67 30.71 -4.58 19.74
N VAL A 68 31.98 -4.86 19.43
CA VAL A 68 33.10 -4.75 20.37
C VAL A 68 33.27 -3.30 20.85
N ARG A 69 33.08 -2.32 19.96
CA ARG A 69 33.15 -0.89 20.29
C ARG A 69 31.96 -0.36 21.10
N ARG A 70 30.93 -1.17 21.38
CA ARG A 70 29.72 -0.78 22.14
C ARG A 70 29.07 0.53 21.66
N LYS A 71 29.22 0.87 20.39
CA LYS A 71 28.54 2.04 19.83
C LYS A 71 27.10 1.63 19.52
N PRO A 72 26.08 2.23 20.15
CA PRO A 72 24.70 1.97 19.78
C PRO A 72 24.52 2.30 18.29
N LEU A 73 23.78 1.44 17.59
CA LEU A 73 23.30 1.73 16.23
C LEU A 73 22.42 2.98 16.38
N ALA A 74 22.87 4.12 15.84
CA ALA A 74 22.33 5.47 16.09
C ALA A 74 20.91 5.47 16.68
N ASP A 75 20.76 5.94 17.91
CA ASP A 75 19.53 5.85 18.71
C ASP A 75 18.30 6.51 18.05
N THR A 76 18.52 7.32 17.01
CA THR A 76 17.48 7.83 16.12
C THR A 76 17.92 7.64 14.66
N PRO A 77 17.39 6.65 13.93
CA PRO A 77 17.48 6.69 12.47
C PRO A 77 16.86 8.01 12.00
N GLU A 78 17.53 8.73 11.10
CA GLU A 78 16.95 9.92 10.49
C GLU A 78 15.68 9.50 9.75
N GLU A 79 14.54 9.80 10.37
CA GLU A 79 13.23 9.61 9.76
C GLU A 79 13.14 10.61 8.62
N LYS A 80 13.10 10.09 7.39
CA LYS A 80 12.81 10.94 6.22
C LYS A 80 11.39 11.46 6.42
N GLN A 81 11.27 12.72 6.78
CA GLN A 81 10.00 13.42 6.72
C GLN A 81 9.65 13.51 5.23
N ASP A 82 8.70 12.70 4.81
CA ASP A 82 8.08 12.85 3.51
C ASP A 82 7.24 14.14 3.57
N ASP A 83 7.62 15.17 2.80
CA ASP A 83 6.87 16.44 2.65
C ASP A 83 5.48 16.26 2.01
N HIS A 84 5.01 15.03 1.88
CA HIS A 84 3.71 14.71 1.31
C HIS A 84 2.62 15.05 2.32
N LYS A 85 1.87 16.11 2.00
CA LYS A 85 0.63 16.53 2.67
C LYS A 85 -0.20 15.29 3.01
N SER A 86 -0.37 15.02 4.30
CA SER A 86 -1.23 13.95 4.77
C SER A 86 -2.62 14.14 4.15
N ILE A 87 -3.13 13.12 3.46
CA ILE A 87 -4.50 13.14 2.94
C ILE A 87 -5.51 13.28 4.10
N LEU A 88 -5.13 12.81 5.29
CA LEU A 88 -5.95 12.84 6.50
C LEU A 88 -5.91 14.20 7.22
N PHE A 89 -4.87 15.00 7.00
CA PHE A 89 -4.71 16.30 7.64
C PHE A 89 -4.28 17.34 6.60
N PRO A 90 -5.23 17.89 5.83
CA PRO A 90 -4.96 19.03 4.97
C PRO A 90 -4.41 20.19 5.81
N GLU A 91 -3.42 20.93 5.30
CA GLU A 91 -2.76 22.07 6.01
C GLU A 91 -3.73 23.18 6.46
N THR A 92 -4.99 23.11 6.04
CA THR A 92 -6.05 24.06 6.39
C THR A 92 -6.69 23.81 7.75
N GLU A 93 -6.51 22.61 8.33
CA GLU A 93 -7.17 22.23 9.57
C GLU A 93 -6.14 21.94 10.66
N THR A 94 -6.25 22.65 11.79
CA THR A 94 -5.43 22.33 12.95
C THR A 94 -5.99 21.10 13.66
N PHE A 95 -5.13 20.32 14.31
CA PHE A 95 -5.56 19.13 15.08
C PHE A 95 -6.65 19.48 16.12
N GLN A 96 -6.64 20.71 16.64
CA GLN A 96 -7.66 21.19 17.59
C GLN A 96 -9.04 21.38 16.94
N ASP A 97 -9.10 21.71 15.66
CA ASP A 97 -10.36 21.85 14.92
C ASP A 97 -10.97 20.47 14.65
N PHE A 98 -10.13 19.49 14.27
CA PHE A 98 -10.53 18.09 14.12
C PHE A 98 -11.06 17.50 15.44
N GLU A 99 -10.36 17.72 16.56
CA GLU A 99 -10.76 17.18 17.86
C GLU A 99 -12.13 17.72 18.30
N LYS A 100 -12.38 19.01 18.07
CA LYS A 100 -13.69 19.62 18.36
C LYS A 100 -14.80 19.04 17.49
N GLU A 101 -14.58 18.87 16.19
CA GLU A 101 -15.61 18.33 15.29
C GLU A 101 -15.97 16.88 15.62
N LEU A 102 -14.98 16.06 16.00
CA LEU A 102 -15.20 14.63 16.20
C LEU A 102 -15.61 14.23 17.63
N PHE A 103 -15.13 14.96 18.64
CA PHE A 103 -15.27 14.57 20.04
C PHE A 103 -16.06 15.58 20.89
N CYS A 104 -16.29 16.81 20.41
CA CYS A 104 -17.13 17.79 21.10
C CYS A 104 -18.52 17.88 20.44
N SER A 105 -19.32 16.82 20.61
CA SER A 105 -20.78 16.85 20.46
C SER A 105 -21.46 17.21 21.77
#